data_AF-A0A1J5T9Z7-F1
#
_entry.id   AF-A0A1J5T9Z7-F1
#
_cell.length_a   1.000
_cell.length_b   1.000
_cell.length_c   1.000
_cell.angle_alpha   90.00
_cell.angle_beta   90.00
_cell.angle_gamma   90.00
#
_symmetry.space_group_name_H-M   'P 1'
#
loop_
_entity.id
_entity.type
_entity.pdbx_description
1 polymer ?
#
loop_
_entity_poly.entity_id
_entity_poly.type
_entity_poly.pdbx_seq_one_letter_code
_entity_poly.pdbx_strand_id
1 'polypeptide(L)'
;MVKGIGGSSRKLISWNTAGRIGFTAVFFFWIYMTWDSTTDLDSRLNSVADQNTAIHNIQVDFKNEVQQWKDLLLRSTSQDAADKNWSAFDALFRKVAAEAQDIIRQSESPAVSDQLKMFVDAHEANHALYERSLELLIRNNFDPRPSDAVVKGIDRPALEHLEAAETSMQEDKRRINRTLVDAARNNLEQNLFVLSFLALLAVWMPKY
;
A
#
# COMPACT_ATOMS: atom_id res chain seq x y z
N MET A 1 -88.11 13.58 15.79
CA MET A 1 -87.23 14.65 16.31
C MET A 1 -85.83 14.08 16.48
N VAL A 2 -84.81 14.87 16.15
CA VAL A 2 -83.48 14.51 15.62
C VAL A 2 -82.40 14.26 16.72
N LYS A 3 -81.30 13.61 16.30
CA LYS A 3 -79.91 13.53 16.85
C LYS A 3 -79.63 12.37 17.84
N GLY A 4 -78.53 11.62 17.72
CA GLY A 4 -77.42 11.65 16.78
C GLY A 4 -76.44 10.52 17.15
N ILE A 5 -76.09 9.68 16.18
CA ILE A 5 -75.10 8.60 16.33
C ILE A 5 -73.71 9.25 16.27
N GLY A 6 -72.96 9.20 17.37
CA GLY A 6 -71.57 9.65 17.45
C GLY A 6 -70.68 8.76 16.58
N GLY A 7 -70.46 9.18 15.33
CA GLY A 7 -69.47 8.58 14.44
C GLY A 7 -68.07 8.93 14.92
N SER A 8 -67.33 7.93 15.41
CA SER A 8 -65.91 8.04 15.71
C SER A 8 -65.15 8.23 14.39
N SER A 9 -64.85 9.49 14.04
CA SER A 9 -64.00 9.84 12.90
C SER A 9 -62.60 9.26 13.11
N ARG A 10 -62.35 8.06 12.56
CA ARG A 10 -60.97 7.59 12.32
C ARG A 10 -60.30 8.67 11.47
N LYS A 11 -59.39 9.43 12.06
CA LYS A 11 -58.60 10.43 11.33
C LYS A 11 -57.80 9.68 10.27
N LEU A 12 -58.34 9.64 9.05
CA LEU A 12 -57.62 9.19 7.87
C LEU A 12 -56.38 10.06 7.79
N ILE A 13 -55.22 9.41 7.80
CA ILE A 13 -53.93 10.05 7.58
C ILE A 13 -54.08 10.89 6.30
N SER A 14 -54.03 12.21 6.42
CA SER A 14 -54.17 13.07 5.25
C SER A 14 -53.05 12.73 4.26
N TRP A 15 -53.27 12.90 2.96
CA TRP A 15 -52.27 12.61 1.91
C TRP A 15 -50.90 13.25 2.23
N ASN A 16 -50.91 14.42 2.86
CA ASN A 16 -49.72 15.12 3.35
C ASN A 16 -48.99 14.39 4.48
N THR A 17 -49.71 13.72 5.39
CA THR A 17 -49.11 12.97 6.50
C THR A 17 -48.51 11.64 6.05
N ALA A 18 -49.16 10.92 5.13
CA ALA A 18 -48.63 9.67 4.57
C ALA A 18 -47.37 9.91 3.72
N GLY A 19 -47.36 10.95 2.89
CA GLY A 19 -46.19 11.33 2.09
C GLY A 19 -44.98 11.70 2.94
N ARG A 20 -45.19 12.35 4.09
CA ARG A 20 -44.12 12.73 5.04
C ARG A 20 -43.45 11.50 5.66
N ILE A 21 -44.22 10.53 6.11
CA ILE A 21 -43.68 9.30 6.72
C ILE A 21 -42.88 8.50 5.69
N GLY A 22 -43.37 8.40 4.45
CA GLY A 22 -42.63 7.77 3.36
C GLY A 22 -41.29 8.46 3.07
N PHE A 23 -41.28 9.79 2.98
CA PHE A 23 -40.05 10.55 2.74
C PHE A 23 -39.03 10.43 3.87
N THR A 24 -39.48 10.48 5.13
CA THR A 24 -38.62 10.30 6.29
C THR A 24 -38.04 8.88 6.36
N ALA A 25 -38.84 7.85 6.02
CA ALA A 25 -38.35 6.48 5.96
C ALA A 25 -37.28 6.27 4.88
N VAL A 26 -37.46 6.86 3.69
CA VAL A 26 -36.45 6.84 2.62
C VAL A 26 -35.16 7.56 3.05
N PHE A 27 -35.28 8.68 3.75
CA PHE A 27 -34.15 9.43 4.28
C PHE A 27 -33.35 8.64 5.32
N PHE A 28 -34.01 8.00 6.29
CA PHE A 28 -33.35 7.15 7.29
C PHE A 28 -32.78 5.87 6.68
N PHE A 29 -33.45 5.28 5.68
CA PHE A 29 -32.93 4.15 4.93
C PHE A 29 -31.64 4.53 4.16
N TRP A 30 -31.60 5.72 3.58
CA TRP A 30 -30.43 6.25 2.91
C TRP A 30 -29.26 6.53 3.87
N ILE A 31 -29.53 7.10 5.06
CA ILE A 31 -28.51 7.25 6.12
C ILE A 31 -27.95 5.89 6.54
N TYR A 32 -28.82 4.90 6.76
CA TYR A 32 -28.42 3.56 7.19
C TYR A 32 -27.49 2.86 6.18
N MET A 33 -27.72 3.05 4.88
CA MET A 33 -26.89 2.46 3.81
C MET A 33 -25.46 3.04 3.74
N THR A 34 -25.21 4.19 4.36
CA THR A 34 -24.03 5.04 4.08
C THR A 34 -22.93 4.94 5.15
N TRP A 35 -23.18 4.29 6.28
CA TRP A 35 -22.36 4.41 7.50
C TRP A 35 -21.08 3.52 7.55
N ASP A 36 -20.49 3.02 6.45
CA ASP A 36 -19.29 2.17 6.61
C ASP A 36 -18.28 2.19 5.47
N SER A 37 -17.39 3.21 5.38
CA SER A 37 -16.29 3.15 4.39
C SER A 37 -15.00 3.91 4.68
N THR A 38 -14.87 4.69 5.76
CA THR A 38 -13.71 5.60 5.92
C THR A 38 -12.54 5.03 6.74
N THR A 39 -12.81 4.21 7.77
CA THR A 39 -11.77 3.69 8.68
C THR A 39 -10.87 2.63 8.02
N ASP A 40 -11.44 1.81 7.14
CA ASP A 40 -10.68 0.84 6.35
C ASP A 40 -9.65 1.53 5.45
N LEU A 41 -10.05 2.59 4.75
CA LEU A 41 -9.20 3.30 3.81
C LEU A 41 -7.99 3.98 4.49
N ASP A 42 -8.16 4.56 5.67
CA ASP A 42 -7.05 5.13 6.45
C ASP A 42 -6.03 4.05 6.85
N SER A 43 -6.52 2.89 7.28
CA SER A 43 -5.64 1.76 7.65
C SER A 43 -4.84 1.24 6.44
N ARG A 44 -5.48 1.15 5.27
CA ARG A 44 -4.85 0.71 4.02
C ARG A 44 -3.86 1.74 3.49
N LEU A 45 -4.15 3.03 3.62
CA LEU A 45 -3.24 4.10 3.23
C LEU A 45 -1.96 4.09 4.07
N ASN A 46 -2.08 3.92 5.38
CA ASN A 46 -0.92 3.82 6.28
C ASN A 46 -0.08 2.58 5.96
N SER A 47 -0.72 1.41 5.78
CA SER A 47 -0.03 0.19 5.39
C SER A 47 0.73 0.35 4.07
N VAL A 48 0.13 0.97 3.06
CA VAL A 48 0.79 1.23 1.77
C VAL A 48 1.93 2.24 1.89
N ALA A 49 1.81 3.25 2.75
CA ALA A 49 2.89 4.20 3.02
C ALA A 49 4.09 3.54 3.72
N ASP A 50 3.82 2.66 4.68
CA ASP A 50 4.84 1.89 5.40
C ASP A 50 5.55 0.92 4.45
N GLN A 51 4.80 0.17 3.63
CA GLN A 51 5.36 -0.72 2.61
C GLN A 51 6.18 0.03 1.56
N ASN A 52 5.73 1.21 1.11
CA ASN A 52 6.52 2.04 0.20
C ASN A 52 7.86 2.47 0.80
N THR A 53 7.87 2.82 2.09
CA THR A 53 9.09 3.18 2.81
C THR A 53 10.00 1.96 2.94
N ALA A 54 9.44 0.78 3.22
CA ALA A 54 10.19 -0.47 3.29
C ALA A 54 10.83 -0.85 1.95
N ILE A 55 10.12 -0.75 0.82
CA ILE A 55 10.68 -0.99 -0.52
C ILE A 55 11.83 -0.02 -0.81
N HIS A 56 11.68 1.26 -0.46
CA HIS A 56 12.75 2.24 -0.60
C HIS A 56 13.99 1.87 0.24
N ASN A 57 13.79 1.41 1.47
CA ASN A 57 14.89 0.96 2.32
C ASN A 57 15.61 -0.25 1.72
N ILE A 58 14.89 -1.21 1.13
CA ILE A 58 15.49 -2.35 0.42
C ILE A 58 16.37 -1.87 -0.73
N GLN A 59 15.93 -0.88 -1.51
CA GLN A 59 16.77 -0.31 -2.58
C GLN A 59 18.05 0.33 -2.04
N VAL A 60 17.97 1.02 -0.90
CA VAL A 60 19.14 1.61 -0.24
C VAL A 60 20.10 0.52 0.23
N ASP A 61 19.58 -0.53 0.87
CA ASP A 61 20.39 -1.64 1.37
C ASP A 61 20.98 -2.50 0.26
N PHE A 62 20.26 -2.69 -0.85
CA PHE A 62 20.80 -3.33 -2.05
C PHE A 62 21.93 -2.51 -2.68
N LYS A 63 21.82 -1.17 -2.71
CA LYS A 63 22.93 -0.29 -3.13
C LYS A 63 24.12 -0.40 -2.19
N ASN A 64 23.88 -0.51 -0.88
CA ASN A 64 24.93 -0.73 0.11
C ASN A 64 25.61 -2.09 -0.07
N GLU A 65 24.85 -3.15 -0.36
CA GLU A 65 25.35 -4.48 -0.70
C GLU A 65 26.28 -4.44 -1.92
N VAL A 66 25.84 -3.82 -3.03
CA VAL A 66 26.65 -3.65 -4.25
C VAL A 66 27.92 -2.83 -3.96
N GLN A 67 27.84 -1.84 -3.08
CA GLN A 67 29.00 -1.06 -2.66
C GLN A 67 29.95 -1.88 -1.77
N GLN A 68 29.42 -2.68 -0.84
CA GLN A 68 30.21 -3.58 0.01
C GLN A 68 30.94 -4.64 -0.83
N TRP A 69 30.32 -5.11 -1.91
CA TRP A 69 30.98 -5.98 -2.88
C TRP A 69 32.16 -5.29 -3.56
N LYS A 70 32.00 -4.04 -4.03
CA LYS A 70 33.12 -3.27 -4.60
C LYS A 70 34.24 -3.05 -3.59
N ASP A 71 33.88 -2.76 -2.34
CA ASP A 71 34.85 -2.61 -1.25
C ASP A 71 35.57 -3.94 -0.96
N LEU A 72 34.87 -5.08 -1.04
CA LEU A 72 35.50 -6.40 -0.95
C LEU A 72 36.55 -6.57 -2.06
N LEU A 73 36.20 -6.29 -3.32
CA LEU A 73 37.13 -6.42 -4.44
C LEU A 73 38.37 -5.53 -4.27
N LEU A 74 38.19 -4.29 -3.78
CA LEU A 74 39.28 -3.30 -3.71
C LEU A 74 40.12 -3.39 -2.43
N ARG A 75 39.56 -3.87 -1.32
CA ARG A 75 40.21 -3.84 0.00
C ARG A 75 40.70 -5.19 0.49
N SER A 76 40.37 -6.27 -0.21
CA SER A 76 40.88 -7.60 0.11
C SER A 76 42.25 -7.79 -0.48
N THR A 77 43.29 -7.83 0.36
CA THR A 77 44.69 -8.05 -0.05
C THR A 77 45.31 -9.32 0.56
N SER A 78 44.50 -10.07 1.30
CA SER A 78 44.84 -11.34 1.95
C SER A 78 43.58 -12.17 2.14
N GLN A 79 43.75 -13.46 2.47
CA GLN A 79 42.62 -14.37 2.74
C GLN A 79 41.76 -13.85 3.91
N ASP A 80 42.39 -13.50 5.03
CA ASP A 80 41.68 -12.95 6.21
C ASP A 80 40.88 -11.69 5.87
N ALA A 81 41.41 -10.80 5.02
CA ALA A 81 40.69 -9.60 4.59
C ALA A 81 39.50 -9.96 3.68
N ALA A 82 39.68 -10.91 2.77
CA ALA A 82 38.63 -11.41 1.90
C ALA A 82 37.50 -12.08 2.70
N ASP A 83 37.82 -12.95 3.65
CA ASP A 83 36.84 -13.65 4.49
C ASP A 83 36.03 -12.66 5.33
N LYS A 84 36.70 -11.66 5.91
CA LYS A 84 36.03 -10.61 6.69
C LYS A 84 35.08 -9.78 5.83
N ASN A 85 35.55 -9.32 4.67
CA ASN A 85 34.72 -8.52 3.76
C ASN A 85 33.58 -9.34 3.16
N TRP A 86 33.81 -10.63 2.87
CA TRP A 86 32.78 -11.57 2.41
C TRP A 86 31.69 -11.75 3.46
N SER A 87 32.05 -11.97 4.72
CA SER A 87 31.06 -12.08 5.80
C SER A 87 30.20 -10.84 5.94
N ALA A 88 30.78 -9.64 5.80
CA ALA A 88 30.02 -8.39 5.82
C ALA A 88 29.08 -8.26 4.61
N PHE A 89 29.55 -8.63 3.42
CA PHE A 89 28.75 -8.67 2.20
C PHE A 89 27.59 -9.66 2.32
N ASP A 90 27.86 -10.92 2.72
CA ASP A 90 26.85 -11.99 2.83
C ASP A 90 25.78 -11.64 3.88
N ALA A 91 26.16 -10.93 4.95
CA ALA A 91 25.20 -10.42 5.93
C ALA A 91 24.23 -9.39 5.33
N LEU A 92 24.73 -8.46 4.51
CA LEU A 92 23.88 -7.50 3.79
C LEU A 92 23.00 -8.20 2.76
N PHE A 93 23.57 -9.14 2.00
CA PHE A 93 22.84 -9.95 1.03
C PHE A 93 21.64 -10.65 1.69
N ARG A 94 21.86 -11.37 2.79
CA ARG A 94 20.78 -12.05 3.53
C ARG A 94 19.75 -11.08 4.10
N LYS A 95 20.19 -9.90 4.57
CA LYS A 95 19.31 -8.86 5.09
C LYS A 95 18.34 -8.37 4.00
N VAL A 96 18.87 -8.01 2.83
CA VAL A 96 18.10 -7.54 1.68
C VAL A 96 17.06 -8.58 1.23
N ALA A 97 17.48 -9.84 1.13
CA ALA A 97 16.56 -10.93 0.78
C ALA A 97 15.44 -11.12 1.83
N ALA A 98 15.78 -11.05 3.12
CA ALA A 98 14.81 -11.19 4.21
C ALA A 98 13.77 -10.05 4.21
N GLU A 99 14.22 -8.80 4.04
CA GLU A 99 13.34 -7.63 3.97
C GLU A 99 12.37 -7.72 2.78
N ALA A 100 12.85 -8.14 1.61
CA ALA A 100 11.98 -8.35 0.45
C ALA A 100 10.94 -9.45 0.70
N GLN A 101 11.33 -10.57 1.31
CA GLN A 101 10.41 -11.65 1.67
C GLN A 101 9.38 -11.23 2.72
N ASP A 102 9.74 -10.37 3.66
CA ASP A 102 8.81 -9.82 4.65
C ASP A 102 7.70 -9.01 3.98
N ILE A 103 8.05 -8.16 3.00
CA ILE A 103 7.05 -7.38 2.25
C ILE A 103 6.17 -8.31 1.40
N ILE A 104 6.74 -9.32 0.74
CA ILE A 104 5.95 -10.30 -0.03
C ILE A 104 4.89 -10.99 0.84
N ARG A 105 5.20 -11.28 2.11
CA ARG A 105 4.23 -11.90 3.04
C ARG A 105 3.13 -10.95 3.50
N GLN A 106 3.41 -9.65 3.56
CA GLN A 106 2.52 -8.64 4.14
C GLN A 106 1.73 -7.85 3.09
N SER A 107 2.18 -7.82 1.83
CA SER A 107 1.58 -7.00 0.80
C SER A 107 0.26 -7.58 0.30
N GLU A 108 -0.79 -6.76 0.31
CA GLU A 108 -2.06 -7.08 -0.35
C GLU A 108 -2.02 -6.83 -1.87
N SER A 109 -0.94 -6.24 -2.38
CA SER A 109 -0.78 -5.90 -3.79
C SER A 109 -0.10 -7.04 -4.54
N PRO A 110 -0.79 -7.75 -5.47
CA PRO A 110 -0.18 -8.80 -6.25
C PRO A 110 0.95 -8.28 -7.16
N ALA A 111 0.78 -7.09 -7.72
CA ALA A 111 1.78 -6.48 -8.60
C ALA A 111 3.10 -6.22 -7.87
N VAL A 112 3.04 -5.68 -6.64
CA VAL A 112 4.21 -5.48 -5.79
C VAL A 112 4.84 -6.82 -5.43
N SER A 113 4.02 -7.78 -4.98
CA SER A 113 4.49 -9.10 -4.57
C SER A 113 5.19 -9.84 -5.70
N ASP A 114 4.69 -9.74 -6.93
CA ASP A 114 5.28 -10.42 -8.09
C ASP A 114 6.62 -9.78 -8.50
N GLN A 115 6.72 -8.45 -8.50
CA GLN A 115 8.00 -7.77 -8.74
C GLN A 115 9.04 -8.12 -7.67
N LEU A 116 8.66 -8.17 -6.39
CA LEU A 116 9.57 -8.55 -5.32
C LEU A 116 10.01 -10.02 -5.39
N LYS A 117 9.16 -10.94 -5.86
CA LYS A 117 9.58 -12.33 -6.12
C LYS A 117 10.62 -12.39 -7.24
N MET A 118 10.39 -11.67 -8.34
CA MET A 118 11.36 -11.58 -9.44
C MET A 118 12.69 -10.96 -8.98
N PHE A 119 12.63 -9.96 -8.09
CA PHE A 119 13.81 -9.42 -7.44
C PHE A 119 14.55 -10.49 -6.64
N VAL A 120 13.86 -11.22 -5.74
CA VAL A 120 14.48 -12.27 -4.91
C VAL A 120 15.13 -13.36 -5.77
N ASP A 121 14.47 -13.79 -6.84
CA ASP A 121 15.01 -14.81 -7.75
C ASP A 121 16.29 -14.31 -8.46
N ALA A 122 16.28 -13.07 -8.96
CA ALA A 122 17.44 -12.46 -9.61
C ALA A 122 18.59 -12.19 -8.61
N HIS A 123 18.23 -11.77 -7.39
CA HIS A 123 19.17 -11.50 -6.29
C HIS A 123 19.88 -12.79 -5.87
N GLU A 124 19.15 -13.88 -5.65
CA GLU A 124 19.72 -15.20 -5.33
C GLU A 124 20.63 -15.71 -6.46
N ALA A 125 20.24 -15.54 -7.72
CA ALA A 125 21.08 -15.92 -8.86
C ALA A 125 22.42 -15.16 -8.89
N ASN A 126 22.46 -13.93 -8.40
CA ASN A 126 23.69 -13.13 -8.31
C ASN A 126 24.65 -13.67 -7.24
N HIS A 127 24.17 -14.29 -6.17
CA HIS A 127 25.01 -14.82 -5.09
C HIS A 127 26.06 -15.82 -5.60
N ALA A 128 25.63 -16.77 -6.44
CA ALA A 128 26.53 -17.75 -7.05
C ALA A 128 27.61 -17.10 -7.95
N LEU A 129 27.29 -15.98 -8.59
CA LEU A 129 28.26 -15.21 -9.38
C LEU A 129 29.27 -14.47 -8.47
N TYR A 130 28.80 -13.94 -7.34
CA TYR A 130 29.67 -13.33 -6.33
C TYR A 130 30.62 -14.36 -5.71
N GLU A 131 30.15 -15.55 -5.36
CA GLU A 131 31.00 -16.65 -4.85
C GLU A 131 32.09 -17.01 -5.86
N ARG A 132 31.71 -17.26 -7.12
CA ARG A 132 32.66 -17.57 -8.19
C ARG A 132 33.67 -16.44 -8.39
N SER A 133 33.23 -15.20 -8.27
CA SER A 133 34.09 -14.03 -8.41
C SER A 133 35.06 -13.87 -7.24
N LEU A 134 34.66 -14.22 -6.01
CA LEU A 134 35.54 -14.27 -4.85
C LEU A 134 36.64 -15.32 -5.05
N GLU A 135 36.33 -16.50 -5.57
CA GLU A 135 37.34 -17.51 -5.89
C GLU A 135 38.34 -17.00 -6.94
N LEU A 136 37.88 -16.25 -7.94
CA LEU A 136 38.76 -15.62 -8.93
C LEU A 136 39.66 -14.57 -8.28
N LEU A 137 39.16 -13.83 -7.30
CA LEU A 137 39.94 -12.81 -6.60
C LEU A 137 41.12 -13.47 -5.89
N ILE A 138 40.83 -14.53 -5.11
CA ILE A 138 41.83 -15.28 -4.34
C ILE A 138 42.85 -15.96 -5.28
N ARG A 139 42.38 -16.64 -6.34
CA ARG A 139 43.26 -17.34 -7.29
C ARG A 139 44.18 -16.41 -8.07
N ASN A 140 43.78 -15.16 -8.29
CA ASN A 140 44.57 -14.17 -9.03
C ASN A 140 45.37 -13.24 -8.11
N ASN A 141 45.79 -13.73 -6.94
CA ASN A 141 46.58 -12.95 -5.96
C ASN A 141 45.90 -11.62 -5.59
N PHE A 142 44.58 -11.63 -5.43
CA PHE A 142 43.76 -10.47 -5.08
C PHE A 142 43.74 -9.35 -6.14
N ASP A 143 44.00 -9.67 -7.41
CA ASP A 143 43.72 -8.76 -8.52
C ASP A 143 42.20 -8.67 -8.75
N PRO A 144 41.57 -7.48 -8.61
CA PRO A 144 40.12 -7.33 -8.75
C PRO A 144 39.62 -7.44 -10.20
N ARG A 145 40.48 -7.28 -11.21
CA ARG A 145 40.04 -7.14 -12.61
C ARG A 145 39.33 -8.40 -13.16
N PRO A 146 39.84 -9.63 -12.97
CA PRO A 146 39.17 -10.84 -13.45
C PRO A 146 37.85 -11.10 -12.71
N SER A 147 37.77 -10.73 -11.44
CA SER A 147 36.58 -10.85 -10.60
C SER A 147 35.50 -9.85 -11.00
N ASP A 148 35.83 -8.57 -11.10
CA ASP A 148 34.91 -7.50 -11.52
C ASP A 148 34.27 -7.80 -12.89
N ALA A 149 35.04 -8.40 -13.82
CA ALA A 149 34.53 -8.78 -15.14
C ALA A 149 33.38 -9.79 -15.11
N VAL A 150 33.31 -10.67 -14.11
CA VAL A 150 32.25 -11.70 -13.98
C VAL A 150 30.94 -11.10 -13.47
N VAL A 151 31.03 -10.13 -12.58
CA VAL A 151 29.89 -9.56 -11.82
C VAL A 151 29.43 -8.22 -12.38
N LYS A 152 30.04 -7.76 -13.47
CA LYS A 152 29.71 -6.47 -14.08
C LYS A 152 28.27 -6.45 -14.60
N GLY A 153 27.43 -5.66 -13.93
CA GLY A 153 26.06 -5.37 -14.36
C GLY A 153 25.03 -6.44 -14.02
N ILE A 154 25.40 -7.45 -13.22
CA ILE A 154 24.49 -8.51 -12.76
C ILE A 154 23.40 -7.96 -11.82
N ASP A 155 23.66 -6.81 -11.21
CA ASP A 155 22.78 -6.10 -10.29
C ASP A 155 21.62 -5.36 -10.98
N ARG A 156 21.73 -5.09 -12.30
CA ARG A 156 20.73 -4.29 -13.04
C ARG A 156 19.34 -4.93 -13.07
N PRO A 157 19.16 -6.22 -13.42
CA PRO A 157 17.84 -6.83 -13.46
C PRO A 157 17.15 -6.82 -12.09
N ALA A 158 17.91 -7.07 -11.01
CA ALA A 158 17.38 -6.99 -9.65
C ALA A 158 16.92 -5.56 -9.30
N LEU A 159 17.71 -4.54 -9.66
CA LEU A 159 17.33 -3.14 -9.46
C LEU A 159 16.05 -2.76 -10.23
N GLU A 160 15.92 -3.20 -11.49
CA GLU A 160 14.72 -2.96 -12.30
C GLU A 160 13.44 -3.49 -11.63
N HIS A 161 13.51 -4.67 -11.01
CA HIS A 161 12.39 -5.24 -10.25
C HIS A 161 12.05 -4.44 -8.99
N LEU A 162 13.06 -3.95 -8.25
CA LEU A 162 12.80 -3.08 -7.09
C LEU A 162 12.18 -1.73 -7.48
N GLU A 163 12.62 -1.14 -8.60
CA GLU A 163 12.04 0.10 -9.13
C GLU A 163 10.60 -0.11 -9.63
N ALA A 164 10.32 -1.26 -10.26
CA ALA A 164 8.98 -1.64 -10.67
C ALA A 164 8.05 -1.90 -9.47
N ALA A 165 8.56 -2.51 -8.40
CA ALA A 165 7.82 -2.72 -7.15
C ALA A 165 7.46 -1.37 -6.49
N GLU A 166 8.41 -0.43 -6.40
CA GLU A 166 8.16 0.92 -5.89
C GLU A 166 7.13 1.66 -6.75
N THR A 167 7.25 1.58 -8.08
CA THR A 167 6.29 2.20 -9.00
C THR A 167 4.87 1.64 -8.78
N SER A 168 4.74 0.33 -8.67
CA SER A 168 3.45 -0.33 -8.39
C SER A 168 2.86 0.13 -7.05
N MET A 169 3.70 0.24 -6.01
CA MET A 169 3.28 0.72 -4.70
C MET A 169 2.80 2.18 -4.73
N GLN A 170 3.50 3.05 -5.46
CA GLN A 170 3.10 4.45 -5.63
C GLN A 170 1.77 4.58 -6.38
N GLU A 171 1.50 3.70 -7.34
CA GLU A 171 0.21 3.65 -8.01
C GLU A 171 -0.92 3.23 -7.07
N ASP A 172 -0.70 2.20 -6.23
CA ASP A 172 -1.68 1.76 -5.23
C ASP A 172 -1.97 2.85 -4.21
N LYS A 173 -0.93 3.55 -3.73
CA LYS A 173 -1.07 4.71 -2.86
C LYS A 173 -1.95 5.80 -3.49
N ARG A 174 -1.71 6.11 -4.77
CA ARG A 174 -2.51 7.11 -5.51
C ARG A 174 -3.96 6.66 -5.68
N ARG A 175 -4.22 5.36 -5.92
CA ARG A 175 -5.58 4.81 -6.03
C ARG A 175 -6.35 4.91 -4.71
N ILE A 176 -5.73 4.52 -3.60
CA ILE A 176 -6.34 4.63 -2.26
C ILE A 176 -6.63 6.10 -1.92
N ASN A 177 -5.65 6.99 -2.15
CA ASN A 177 -5.82 8.41 -1.86
C ASN A 177 -6.94 9.07 -2.69
N ARG A 178 -7.09 8.70 -3.97
CA ARG A 178 -8.23 9.17 -4.79
C ARG A 178 -9.57 8.68 -4.23
N THR A 179 -9.64 7.40 -3.86
CA THR A 179 -10.85 6.80 -3.28
C THR A 179 -11.25 7.49 -1.97
N LEU A 180 -10.27 7.82 -1.12
CA LEU A 180 -10.48 8.61 0.10
C LEU A 180 -11.04 10.00 -0.19
N VAL A 181 -10.46 10.72 -1.15
CA VAL A 181 -10.92 12.06 -1.55
C VAL A 181 -12.35 12.00 -2.10
N ASP A 182 -12.67 11.00 -2.92
CA ASP A 182 -14.01 10.82 -3.49
C ASP A 182 -15.02 10.45 -2.39
N ALA A 183 -14.66 9.57 -1.44
CA ALA A 183 -15.48 9.25 -0.29
C ALA A 183 -15.74 10.47 0.60
N ALA A 184 -14.71 11.28 0.87
CA ALA A 184 -14.85 12.52 1.63
C ALA A 184 -15.77 13.53 0.92
N ARG A 185 -15.64 13.67 -0.40
CA ARG A 185 -16.53 14.53 -1.20
C ARG A 185 -17.98 14.06 -1.13
N ASN A 186 -18.22 12.76 -1.30
CA ASN A 186 -19.57 12.19 -1.20
C ASN A 186 -20.16 12.45 0.19
N ASN A 187 -19.39 12.26 1.27
CA ASN A 187 -19.83 12.58 2.64
C ASN A 187 -20.21 14.06 2.82
N LEU A 188 -19.47 14.99 2.21
CA LEU A 188 -19.81 16.43 2.24
C LEU A 188 -21.11 16.73 1.49
N GLU A 189 -21.27 16.19 0.28
CA GLU A 189 -22.50 16.34 -0.51
C GLU A 189 -23.71 15.76 0.24
N GLN A 190 -23.53 14.63 0.92
CA GLN A 190 -24.55 14.01 1.74
C GLN A 190 -24.93 14.86 2.95
N ASN A 191 -23.95 15.41 3.68
CA ASN A 191 -24.21 16.30 4.81
C ASN A 191 -24.95 17.56 4.36
N LEU A 192 -24.59 18.13 3.21
CA LEU A 192 -25.32 19.26 2.62
C LEU A 192 -26.75 18.88 2.25
N PHE A 193 -26.98 17.66 1.74
CA PHE A 193 -28.32 17.15 1.46
C PHE A 193 -29.15 16.99 2.74
N VAL A 194 -28.57 16.43 3.81
CA VAL A 194 -29.21 16.31 5.14
C VAL A 194 -29.59 17.69 5.68
N LEU A 195 -28.67 18.65 5.66
CA LEU A 195 -28.92 20.02 6.14
C LEU A 195 -30.01 20.71 5.31
N SER A 196 -29.97 20.57 3.99
CA SER A 196 -30.99 21.11 3.08
C SER A 196 -32.36 20.47 3.34
N PHE A 197 -32.40 19.18 3.60
CA PHE A 197 -33.61 18.45 3.94
C PHE A 197 -34.20 18.89 5.29
N LEU A 198 -33.36 19.05 6.32
CA LEU A 198 -33.78 19.56 7.63
C LEU A 198 -34.30 21.00 7.54
N ALA A 199 -33.65 21.85 6.75
CA ALA A 199 -34.12 23.22 6.50
C ALA A 199 -35.49 23.24 5.80
N LEU A 200 -35.68 22.38 4.78
CA LEU A 200 -36.97 22.23 4.10
C LEU A 200 -38.06 21.73 5.05
N LEU A 201 -37.77 20.73 5.90
CA LEU A 201 -38.71 20.25 6.92
C LEU A 201 -39.11 21.35 7.90
N ALA A 202 -38.16 22.16 8.38
CA ALA A 202 -38.42 23.26 9.30
C ALA A 202 -39.35 24.33 8.70
N VAL A 203 -39.18 24.67 7.42
CA VAL A 203 -40.07 25.60 6.70
C VAL A 203 -41.47 25.01 6.49
N TRP A 204 -41.57 23.69 6.31
CA TRP A 204 -42.83 22.98 6.10
C TRP A 204 -43.55 22.55 7.39
N MET A 205 -42.98 22.78 8.57
CA MET A 205 -43.68 22.54 9.83
C MET A 205 -44.67 23.69 10.10
N PRO A 206 -45.96 23.40 10.32
CA PRO A 206 -46.92 24.44 10.67
C PRO A 206 -46.48 25.11 11.97
N LYS A 207 -46.46 26.45 11.98
CA LYS A 207 -46.28 27.23 13.20
C LYS A 207 -47.55 27.05 14.03
N TYR A 208 -47.45 26.31 15.14
CA TYR A 208 -48.51 26.25 16.14
C TYR A 208 -48.55 27.53 16.96
#